data_AF-A0A7C4SCZ1-F1
#
_entry.id   AF-A0A7C4SCZ1-F1
#
_cell.length_a   1.000
_cell.length_b   1.000
_cell.length_c   1.000
_cell.angle_alpha   90.00
_cell.angle_beta   90.00
_cell.angle_gamma   90.00
#
_symmetry.space_group_name_H-M   'P 1'
#
loop_
_entity.id
_entity.type
_entity.pdbx_description
1 polymer ?
#
loop_
_entity_poly.entity_id
_entity_poly.type
_entity_poly.pdbx_seq_one_letter_code
_entity_poly.pdbx_strand_id
1 'polypeptide(L)'
;MAFLGRGLVRGRGCGPLVVSEEPISFYGGVDPSTGMIVEKDHELYGRVIAGTILVFPYGKGSTVGSYTLLRLARRGKAPAGIVNMESEPIVVTGCLLGGIPLMDNPHPNPFELKRILSGLKAELSVEEGSGLLRVVSVVRGEEEGA
;
A
#
# COMPACT_ATOMS: atom_id res chain seq x y z
N MET A 1 12.64 5.52 -10.86
CA MET A 1 12.90 4.08 -10.60
C MET A 1 11.62 3.30 -10.88
N ALA A 2 11.70 2.03 -11.28
CA ALA A 2 10.53 1.23 -11.59
C ALA A 2 10.68 -0.22 -11.09
N PHE A 3 9.55 -0.81 -10.67
CA PHE A 3 9.45 -2.18 -10.21
C PHE A 3 8.32 -2.87 -10.97
N LEU A 4 8.62 -4.04 -11.52
CA LEU A 4 7.63 -4.89 -12.19
C LEU A 4 7.22 -6.00 -11.25
N GLY A 5 5.95 -6.40 -11.29
CA GLY A 5 5.46 -7.54 -10.53
C GLY A 5 4.24 -8.15 -11.21
N ARG A 6 3.65 -9.14 -10.54
CA ARG A 6 2.43 -9.79 -11.00
C ARG A 6 1.23 -8.95 -10.58
N GLY A 7 0.39 -8.60 -11.55
CA GLY A 7 -0.85 -7.85 -11.31
C GLY A 7 -1.96 -8.74 -10.78
N LEU A 8 -2.60 -8.35 -9.67
CA LEU A 8 -3.67 -9.13 -9.02
C LEU A 8 -5.03 -8.41 -9.04
N VAL A 9 -5.05 -7.11 -8.77
CA VAL A 9 -6.28 -6.30 -8.84
C VAL A 9 -6.01 -5.08 -9.73
N ARG A 10 -6.75 -4.99 -10.84
CA ARG A 10 -6.57 -3.94 -11.85
C ARG A 10 -6.89 -2.56 -11.26
N GLY A 11 -6.19 -1.55 -11.78
CA GLY A 11 -6.46 -0.16 -11.42
C GLY A 11 -5.20 0.69 -11.46
N ARG A 12 -5.37 1.97 -11.13
CA ARG A 12 -4.27 2.93 -11.04
C ARG A 12 -4.37 3.72 -9.76
N GLY A 13 -3.22 3.96 -9.14
CA GLY A 13 -3.10 4.72 -7.92
C GLY A 13 -1.87 5.61 -7.97
N CYS A 14 -1.92 6.77 -7.34
CA CYS A 14 -0.74 7.60 -7.13
C CYS A 14 -0.74 8.15 -5.70
N GLY A 15 0.44 8.27 -5.12
CA GLY A 15 0.56 8.70 -3.73
C GLY A 15 1.99 8.63 -3.21
N PRO A 16 2.23 9.13 -1.99
CA PRO A 16 3.49 8.93 -1.31
C PRO A 16 3.71 7.44 -1.04
N LEU A 17 4.95 6.99 -1.21
CA LEU A 17 5.40 5.64 -0.87
C LEU A 17 5.57 5.52 0.64
N VAL A 18 4.86 4.53 1.17
CA VAL A 18 5.04 4.05 2.54
C VAL A 18 5.50 2.60 2.43
N VAL A 19 6.73 2.33 2.85
CA VAL A 19 7.34 1.02 2.77
C VAL A 19 7.50 0.45 4.17
N SER A 20 6.97 -0.74 4.38
CA SER A 20 7.13 -1.52 5.60
C SER A 20 7.84 -2.83 5.29
N GLU A 21 8.81 -3.22 6.12
CA GLU A 21 9.39 -4.56 6.16
C GLU A 21 8.61 -5.49 7.10
N GLU A 22 7.68 -4.94 7.90
CA GLU A 22 6.80 -5.71 8.75
C GLU A 22 5.45 -6.04 8.07
N PRO A 23 4.90 -7.24 8.30
CA PRO A 23 3.56 -7.58 7.83
C PRO A 23 2.47 -6.75 8.52
N ILE A 24 1.50 -6.26 7.74
CA ILE A 24 0.40 -5.43 8.24
C ILE A 24 -0.82 -6.29 8.59
N SER A 25 -1.36 -6.10 9.79
CA SER A 25 -2.65 -6.67 10.17
C SER A 25 -3.79 -5.74 9.77
N PHE A 26 -4.58 -6.14 8.78
CA PHE A 26 -5.88 -5.50 8.53
C PHE A 26 -6.98 -5.98 9.49
N TYR A 27 -6.63 -6.79 10.50
CA TYR A 27 -7.51 -7.18 11.59
C TYR A 27 -7.03 -6.54 12.90
N GLY A 28 -7.54 -5.35 13.19
CA GLY A 28 -7.20 -4.60 14.41
C GLY A 28 -5.87 -3.84 14.38
N GLY A 29 -5.02 -4.04 13.37
CA GLY A 29 -3.78 -3.28 13.19
C GLY A 29 -3.95 -1.95 12.44
N VAL A 30 -5.09 -1.76 11.77
CA VAL A 30 -5.44 -0.51 11.08
C VAL A 30 -6.83 -0.04 11.55
N ASP A 31 -6.93 1.23 11.94
CA ASP A 31 -8.20 1.86 12.26
C ASP A 31 -8.99 2.17 10.96
N PRO A 32 -10.16 1.53 10.74
CA PRO A 32 -10.96 1.71 9.54
C PRO A 32 -11.63 3.09 9.42
N SER A 33 -11.58 3.94 10.46
CA SER A 33 -12.15 5.29 10.44
C SER A 33 -11.13 6.34 9.99
N THR A 34 -9.87 6.16 10.37
CA THR A 34 -8.80 7.12 10.10
C THR A 34 -7.85 6.65 9.00
N GLY A 35 -7.71 5.34 8.80
CA GLY A 35 -6.64 4.77 7.98
C GLY A 35 -5.28 4.79 8.69
N MET A 36 -5.26 4.89 10.02
CA MET A 36 -4.04 4.90 10.81
C MET A 36 -3.64 3.48 11.23
N ILE A 37 -2.34 3.16 11.20
CA ILE A 37 -1.81 1.93 11.80
C ILE A 37 -1.78 2.10 13.32
N VAL A 38 -2.49 1.24 14.03
CA VAL A 38 -2.71 1.32 15.49
C VAL A 38 -2.06 0.16 16.26
N GLU A 39 -1.38 -0.75 15.55
CA GLU A 39 -0.58 -1.80 16.16
C GLU A 39 0.70 -1.20 16.76
N LYS A 40 0.80 -1.18 18.10
CA LYS A 40 1.86 -0.46 18.85
C LYS A 40 3.27 -0.90 18.51
N ASP A 41 3.47 -2.19 18.29
CA ASP A 41 4.77 -2.77 18.02
C ASP A 41 5.13 -2.74 16.53
N HIS A 42 4.24 -2.20 15.67
CA HIS A 42 4.48 -2.09 14.25
C HIS A 42 5.35 -0.86 13.94
N GLU A 43 6.32 -0.98 13.03
CA GLU A 43 7.24 0.12 12.68
C GLU A 43 6.55 1.38 12.08
N LEU A 44 5.32 1.21 11.61
CA LEU A 44 4.46 2.26 11.06
C LEU A 44 3.39 2.74 12.05
N TYR A 45 3.47 2.37 13.33
CA TYR A 45 2.53 2.80 14.35
C TYR A 45 2.32 4.33 14.34
N GLY A 46 1.05 4.74 14.34
CA GLY A 46 0.64 6.14 14.26
C GLY A 46 0.67 6.75 12.85
N ARG A 47 1.11 6.03 11.81
CA ARG A 47 1.10 6.52 10.43
C ARG A 47 -0.24 6.27 9.74
N VAL A 48 -0.67 7.24 8.92
CA VAL A 48 -1.85 7.14 8.07
C VAL A 48 -1.47 6.57 6.70
N ILE A 49 -2.19 5.54 6.26
CA ILE A 49 -2.00 4.86 4.95
C ILE A 49 -3.02 5.31 3.89
N ALA A 50 -3.95 6.20 4.25
CA ALA A 50 -4.94 6.72 3.30
C ALA A 50 -4.24 7.47 2.15
N GLY A 51 -4.56 7.10 0.91
CA GLY A 51 -4.01 7.72 -0.30
C GLY A 51 -2.54 7.41 -0.58
N THR A 52 -1.90 6.52 0.17
CA THR A 52 -0.49 6.15 -0.04
C THR A 52 -0.37 5.01 -1.06
N ILE A 53 0.83 4.84 -1.63
CA ILE A 53 1.21 3.56 -2.22
C ILE A 53 1.89 2.77 -1.11
N LEU A 54 1.20 1.74 -0.62
CA LEU A 54 1.63 0.96 0.55
C LEU A 54 2.34 -0.30 0.11
N VAL A 55 3.62 -0.42 0.47
CA VAL A 55 4.48 -1.57 0.18
C VAL A 55 4.76 -2.32 1.47
N PHE A 56 4.44 -3.62 1.55
CA PHE A 56 4.65 -4.44 2.75
C PHE A 56 4.76 -5.93 2.38
N PRO A 57 5.34 -6.82 3.21
CA PRO A 57 5.67 -8.18 2.80
C PRO A 57 4.43 -9.00 2.42
N TYR A 58 3.50 -9.12 3.37
CA TYR A 58 2.24 -9.86 3.27
C TYR A 58 1.27 -9.35 4.34
N GLY A 59 -0.02 -9.68 4.20
CA GLY A 59 -1.00 -9.39 5.25
C GLY A 59 -0.95 -10.44 6.36
N LYS A 60 -1.01 -10.03 7.63
CA LYS A 60 -1.13 -10.96 8.77
C LYS A 60 -2.55 -11.01 9.33
N GLY A 61 -2.93 -12.18 9.86
CA GLY A 61 -4.25 -12.46 10.42
C GLY A 61 -5.14 -13.30 9.49
N SER A 62 -5.98 -14.17 10.06
CA SER A 62 -6.48 -15.36 9.35
C SER A 62 -7.93 -15.30 8.87
N THR A 63 -8.66 -14.19 9.03
CA THR A 63 -10.13 -14.22 8.79
C THR A 63 -10.73 -12.92 8.26
N VAL A 64 -10.73 -11.83 9.04
CA VAL A 64 -11.65 -10.69 8.80
C VAL A 64 -10.94 -9.48 8.15
N GLY A 65 -9.64 -9.58 7.83
CA GLY A 65 -8.85 -8.45 7.32
C GLY A 65 -9.38 -7.83 6.02
N SER A 66 -10.06 -8.62 5.17
CA SER A 66 -10.64 -8.17 3.90
C SER A 66 -11.72 -7.10 4.09
N TYR A 67 -12.52 -7.19 5.16
CA TYR A 67 -13.57 -6.21 5.45
C TYR A 67 -13.01 -4.85 5.89
N THR A 68 -11.84 -4.82 6.51
CA THR A 68 -11.19 -3.57 6.90
C THR A 68 -10.74 -2.79 5.67
N LEU A 69 -10.09 -3.45 4.69
CA LEU A 69 -9.74 -2.84 3.40
C LEU A 69 -10.98 -2.30 2.67
N LEU A 70 -12.06 -3.08 2.61
CA LEU A 70 -13.33 -2.63 2.05
C LEU A 70 -13.90 -1.40 2.79
N ARG A 71 -13.86 -1.38 4.12
CA ARG A 71 -14.34 -0.24 4.94
C ARG A 71 -13.51 1.00 4.71
N LEU A 72 -12.18 0.85 4.64
CA LEU A 72 -11.26 1.95 4.31
C LEU A 72 -11.60 2.53 2.94
N ALA A 73 -11.79 1.68 1.93
CA ALA A 73 -12.14 2.11 0.58
C ALA A 73 -13.47 2.88 0.55
N ARG A 74 -14.53 2.32 1.16
CA ARG A 74 -15.84 2.97 1.26
C ARG A 74 -15.83 4.31 2.00
N ARG A 75 -14.83 4.56 2.83
CA ARG A 75 -14.66 5.81 3.60
C ARG A 75 -13.66 6.77 2.96
N GLY A 76 -13.09 6.44 1.80
CA GLY A 76 -12.03 7.25 1.18
C GLY A 76 -10.73 7.27 2.01
N LYS A 77 -10.48 6.22 2.79
CA LYS A 77 -9.32 6.06 3.69
C LYS A 77 -8.40 4.90 3.29
N ALA A 78 -8.66 4.25 2.16
CA ALA A 78 -7.79 3.20 1.65
C ALA A 78 -6.48 3.77 1.09
N PRO A 79 -5.41 2.95 1.04
CA PRO A 79 -4.28 3.22 0.18
C PRO A 79 -4.73 3.46 -1.27
N ALA A 80 -4.00 4.32 -1.97
CA ALA A 80 -4.17 4.51 -3.41
C ALA A 80 -3.74 3.27 -4.20
N GLY A 81 -2.86 2.44 -3.61
CA GLY A 81 -2.45 1.16 -4.18
C GLY A 81 -1.62 0.35 -3.20
N ILE A 82 -1.59 -0.97 -3.40
CA ILE A 82 -0.85 -1.90 -2.56
C ILE A 82 0.16 -2.69 -3.39
N VAL A 83 1.34 -2.91 -2.83
CA VAL A 83 2.38 -3.78 -3.37
C VAL A 83 2.79 -4.76 -2.28
N ASN A 84 2.64 -6.07 -2.52
CA ASN A 84 3.14 -7.10 -1.61
C ASN A 84 4.38 -7.81 -2.15
N MET A 85 5.20 -8.36 -1.27
CA MET A 85 6.17 -9.37 -1.70
C MET A 85 5.43 -10.64 -2.07
N GLU A 86 4.51 -11.06 -1.23
CA GLU A 86 3.63 -12.20 -1.46
C GLU A 86 2.22 -11.84 -0.97
N SER A 87 1.24 -11.89 -1.87
CA SER A 87 -0.13 -11.58 -1.51
C SER A 87 -0.91 -12.79 -1.01
N GLU A 88 -1.53 -12.61 0.15
CA GLU A 88 -2.47 -13.57 0.71
C GLU A 88 -3.91 -13.34 0.18
N PRO A 89 -4.75 -14.39 0.06
CA PRO A 89 -6.12 -14.28 -0.45
C PRO A 89 -6.97 -13.22 0.26
N ILE A 90 -6.72 -12.96 1.55
CA ILE A 90 -7.45 -11.97 2.34
C ILE A 90 -7.18 -10.54 1.85
N VAL A 91 -5.92 -10.20 1.58
CA VAL A 91 -5.54 -8.88 1.04
C VAL A 91 -6.08 -8.73 -0.37
N VAL A 92 -5.93 -9.76 -1.21
CA VAL A 92 -6.46 -9.78 -2.58
C VAL A 92 -7.97 -9.55 -2.58
N THR A 93 -8.71 -10.27 -1.74
CA THR A 93 -10.17 -10.13 -1.62
C THR A 93 -10.56 -8.72 -1.14
N GLY A 94 -9.86 -8.18 -0.14
CA GLY A 94 -10.12 -6.83 0.36
C GLY A 94 -9.86 -5.76 -0.70
N CYS A 95 -8.77 -5.89 -1.46
CA CYS A 95 -8.43 -4.99 -2.57
C CYS A 95 -9.43 -5.09 -3.71
N LEU A 96 -9.81 -6.30 -4.09
CA LEU A 96 -10.79 -6.56 -5.15
C LEU A 96 -12.15 -5.94 -4.81
N LEU A 97 -12.65 -6.16 -3.59
CA LEU A 97 -13.91 -5.58 -3.13
C LEU A 97 -13.83 -4.05 -2.96
N GLY A 98 -12.66 -3.54 -2.57
CA GLY A 98 -12.41 -2.12 -2.34
C GLY A 98 -12.02 -1.32 -3.58
N GLY A 99 -11.79 -1.97 -4.73
CA GLY A 99 -11.27 -1.30 -5.93
C GLY A 99 -9.86 -0.74 -5.75
N ILE A 100 -9.03 -1.37 -4.90
CA ILE A 100 -7.67 -0.93 -4.61
C ILE A 100 -6.72 -1.69 -5.56
N PRO A 101 -5.91 -1.01 -6.39
CA PRO A 101 -4.96 -1.69 -7.26
C PRO A 101 -3.92 -2.44 -6.43
N LEU A 102 -3.66 -3.69 -6.81
CA LEU A 102 -2.76 -4.60 -6.09
C LEU A 102 -1.85 -5.33 -7.07
N MET A 103 -0.55 -5.28 -6.81
CA MET A 103 0.44 -6.18 -7.41
C MET A 103 1.25 -6.90 -6.33
N ASP A 104 1.85 -8.03 -6.68
CA ASP A 104 2.81 -8.73 -5.82
C ASP A 104 4.09 -9.14 -6.57
N ASN A 105 5.05 -9.73 -5.85
CA ASN A 105 6.36 -10.15 -6.36
C ASN A 105 7.11 -9.04 -7.13
N PRO A 106 7.32 -7.84 -6.54
CA PRO A 106 8.05 -6.76 -7.19
C PRO A 106 9.52 -7.14 -7.40
N HIS A 107 10.01 -6.86 -8.61
CA HIS A 107 11.42 -6.94 -8.97
C HIS A 107 11.89 -5.61 -9.58
N PRO A 108 13.01 -5.03 -9.10
CA PRO A 108 13.86 -5.50 -7.98
C PRO A 108 13.14 -5.45 -6.61
N ASN A 109 13.73 -6.00 -5.54
CA ASN A 109 13.09 -5.98 -4.23
C ASN A 109 13.05 -4.54 -3.67
N PRO A 110 11.86 -3.96 -3.39
CA PRO A 110 11.75 -2.58 -2.91
C PRO A 110 12.32 -2.38 -1.50
N PHE A 111 12.47 -3.43 -0.69
CA PHE A 111 13.00 -3.32 0.67
C PHE A 111 14.49 -2.98 0.70
N GLU A 112 15.25 -3.44 -0.31
CA GLU A 112 16.68 -3.08 -0.46
C GLU A 112 16.88 -1.56 -0.61
N LEU A 113 15.82 -0.85 -1.01
CA LEU A 113 15.83 0.57 -1.32
C LEU A 113 14.91 1.38 -0.40
N LYS A 114 14.39 0.79 0.68
CA LYS A 114 13.43 1.41 1.61
C LYS A 114 13.85 2.81 2.07
N ARG A 115 15.15 3.00 2.38
CA ARG A 115 15.70 4.29 2.84
C ARG A 115 15.59 5.40 1.79
N ILE A 116 15.62 5.05 0.52
CA ILE A 116 15.55 5.98 -0.62
C ILE A 116 14.09 6.16 -1.04
N LEU A 117 13.27 5.11 -0.97
CA LEU A 117 11.88 5.11 -1.42
C LEU A 117 10.92 5.84 -0.47
N SER A 118 11.15 5.77 0.84
CA SER A 118 10.23 6.30 1.84
C SER A 118 10.02 7.81 1.67
N GLY A 119 8.76 8.22 1.47
CA GLY A 119 8.40 9.63 1.26
C GLY A 119 8.47 10.12 -0.19
N LEU A 120 8.95 9.30 -1.13
CA LEU A 120 8.85 9.63 -2.56
C LEU A 120 7.43 9.44 -3.07
N LYS A 121 7.04 10.18 -4.11
CA LYS A 121 5.79 9.92 -4.82
C LYS A 121 5.97 8.77 -5.81
N ALA A 122 4.97 7.89 -5.88
CA ALA A 122 4.92 6.82 -6.86
C ALA A 122 3.55 6.68 -7.49
N GLU A 123 3.55 6.03 -8.64
CA GLU A 123 2.38 5.64 -9.42
C GLU A 123 2.39 4.12 -9.53
N LEU A 124 1.26 3.50 -9.19
CA LEU A 124 1.00 2.09 -9.40
C LEU A 124 0.01 1.95 -10.54
N SER A 125 0.36 1.15 -11.55
CA SER A 125 -0.56 0.72 -12.61
C SER A 125 -0.61 -0.79 -12.64
N VAL A 126 -1.81 -1.36 -12.51
CA VAL A 126 -2.04 -2.79 -12.56
C VAL A 126 -2.98 -3.11 -13.69
N GLU A 127 -2.50 -3.94 -14.61
CA GLU A 127 -3.23 -4.50 -15.74
C GLU A 127 -3.33 -6.03 -15.56
N GLU A 128 -3.90 -6.72 -16.56
CA GLU A 128 -4.05 -8.18 -16.49
C GLU A 128 -2.70 -8.90 -16.39
N GLY A 129 -2.45 -9.53 -15.24
CA GLY A 129 -1.24 -10.31 -14.97
C GLY A 129 0.04 -9.49 -14.74
N SER A 130 0.02 -8.16 -14.92
CA SER A 130 1.21 -7.30 -14.80
C SER A 130 0.95 -6.06 -13.94
N GLY A 131 1.87 -5.78 -13.03
CA GLY A 131 1.90 -4.57 -12.22
C GLY A 131 3.18 -3.78 -12.46
N LEU A 132 3.06 -2.45 -12.51
CA LEU A 132 4.17 -1.51 -12.61
C LEU A 132 4.06 -0.48 -11.49
N LEU A 133 5.03 -0.48 -10.58
CA LEU A 133 5.27 0.60 -9.63
C LEU A 133 6.36 1.53 -10.18
N ARG A 134 6.03 2.79 -10.46
CA ARG A 134 6.96 3.81 -10.96
C ARG A 134 7.14 4.90 -9.91
N VAL A 135 8.38 5.14 -9.51
CA VAL A 135 8.77 6.25 -8.63
C VAL A 135 9.01 7.50 -9.47
N VAL A 136 8.29 8.59 -9.17
CA VAL A 136 8.19 9.80 -10.01
C VAL A 136 8.94 11.03 -9.45
N SER A 137 9.84 10.85 -8.47
CA SER A 137 10.70 11.87 -7.85
C SER A 137 10.02 12.86 -6.89
N VAL A 138 10.87 13.50 -6.08
CA VAL A 138 10.63 14.26 -4.84
C VAL A 138 9.76 15.49 -5.05
N VAL A 139 8.75 15.68 -4.20
CA VAL A 139 8.12 16.99 -4.00
C VAL A 139 9.21 17.89 -3.39
N ARG A 140 9.84 18.76 -4.20
CA ARG A 140 10.43 19.98 -3.63
C ARG A 140 9.31 20.66 -2.88
N GLY A 141 9.55 20.95 -1.60
CA GLY A 141 8.55 21.53 -0.73
C GLY A 141 7.84 22.68 -1.40
N GLU A 142 6.52 22.66 -1.33
CA GLU A 142 5.79 23.91 -1.16
C GLU A 142 5.94 24.26 0.33
N GLU A 143 7.05 24.94 0.64
CA GLU A 143 7.02 25.95 1.69
C GLU A 143 6.61 27.27 1.03
N GLU A 144 5.71 27.96 1.73
CA GLU A 144 5.32 29.38 1.64
C GLU A 144 4.29 29.82 0.58
N GLY A 145 3.15 30.33 1.09
CA GLY A 145 2.45 31.42 0.43
C GLY A 145 1.02 31.69 0.90
N ALA A 146 0.89 32.56 1.92
CA ALA A 146 -0.29 33.32 2.38
C ALA A 146 -1.23 32.69 3.42
#